data_AF-A0A935XB06-F1
#
_entry.id   AF-A0A935XB06-F1
#
_cell.length_a   1.000
_cell.length_b   1.000
_cell.length_c   1.000
_cell.angle_alpha   90.00
_cell.angle_beta   90.00
_cell.angle_gamma   90.00
#
_symmetry.space_group_name_H-M   'P 1'
#
loop_
_entity.id
_entity.type
_entity.pdbx_description
1 polymer ?
#
loop_
_entity_poly.entity_id
_entity_poly.type
_entity_poly.pdbx_seq_one_letter_code
_entity_poly.pdbx_strand_id
1 'polypeptide(L)'
;MAKEVDPVKTARQFESYVRNIWPWQRKFVGSRLHRRCTQCGASERMLPLNASGICSECERINAQGQPPKRARNPAVEAELAQILAAAQGTGSGSYDALLMFSGGKDSTYLAQRMKNEHPRLRLLACTVDNSFMSPVAKRNIDEILPRLNIDHVFIRPRREFYVKLFRYAVTHLNAEGSYGTVDFSDGEFMLDSARNLAAEKGIPLIVCGYSRYQVENGLGLQHFESPRET
;
A
#
# COMPACT_ATOMS: atom_id res chain seq x y z
N MET A 1 -22.40 19.11 -8.16
CA MET A 1 -21.41 18.26 -8.85
C MET A 1 -20.02 18.76 -8.50
N ALA A 2 -19.19 17.97 -7.82
CA ALA A 2 -17.80 18.34 -7.58
C ALA A 2 -17.09 18.43 -8.94
N LYS A 3 -16.41 19.56 -9.22
CA LYS A 3 -15.64 19.69 -10.45
C LYS A 3 -14.66 18.52 -10.56
N GLU A 4 -14.63 17.89 -11.73
CA GLU A 4 -13.67 16.83 -12.03
C GLU A 4 -12.28 17.45 -12.06
N VAL A 5 -11.55 17.29 -10.96
CA VAL A 5 -10.19 17.81 -10.81
C VAL A 5 -9.23 16.73 -11.29
N ASP A 6 -8.53 17.01 -12.39
CA ASP A 6 -7.41 16.20 -12.86
C ASP A 6 -6.34 16.19 -11.76
N PRO A 7 -6.10 15.04 -11.10
CA PRO A 7 -5.19 14.94 -9.97
C PRO A 7 -3.74 15.09 -10.42
N VAL A 8 -3.40 14.71 -11.65
CA VAL A 8 -2.04 14.83 -12.19
C VAL A 8 -1.75 16.29 -12.48
N LYS A 9 -2.69 16.99 -13.12
CA LYS A 9 -2.58 18.45 -13.32
C LYS A 9 -2.53 19.20 -12.00
N THR A 10 -3.34 18.79 -11.02
CA THR A 10 -3.36 19.40 -9.69
C THR A 10 -2.09 19.12 -8.91
N ALA A 11 -1.56 17.89 -8.98
CA ALA A 11 -0.27 17.54 -8.41
C ALA A 11 0.86 18.35 -9.05
N ARG A 12 0.88 18.49 -10.39
CA ARG A 12 1.85 19.33 -11.10
C ARG A 12 1.74 20.81 -10.73
N GLN A 13 0.52 21.33 -10.59
CA GLN A 13 0.27 22.71 -10.15
C GLN A 13 0.73 22.91 -8.70
N PHE A 14 0.44 21.95 -7.83
CA PHE A 14 0.91 21.96 -6.45
C PHE A 14 2.43 21.88 -6.38
N GLU A 15 3.07 21.01 -7.16
CA GLU A 15 4.54 20.94 -7.27
C GLU A 15 5.13 22.25 -7.77
N SER A 16 4.54 22.86 -8.80
CA SER A 16 4.96 24.17 -9.30
C SER A 16 4.81 25.26 -8.24
N TYR A 17 3.69 25.26 -7.50
CA TYR A 17 3.49 26.15 -6.36
C TYR A 17 4.55 25.93 -5.28
N VAL A 18 4.78 24.68 -4.85
CA VAL A 18 5.75 24.33 -3.81
C VAL A 18 7.17 24.71 -4.23
N ARG A 19 7.52 24.59 -5.51
CA ARG A 19 8.86 24.93 -6.02
C ARG A 19 9.06 26.43 -6.23
N ASN A 20 8.07 27.12 -6.78
CA ASN A 20 8.25 28.50 -7.28
C ASN A 20 7.62 29.56 -6.36
N ILE A 21 6.49 29.27 -5.72
CA ILE A 21 5.68 30.25 -4.99
C ILE A 21 5.85 30.10 -3.48
N TRP A 22 5.82 28.87 -2.97
CA TRP A 22 5.94 28.57 -1.55
C TRP A 22 7.21 29.11 -0.89
N PRO A 23 8.42 29.12 -1.51
CA PRO A 23 9.61 29.69 -0.87
C PRO A 23 9.46 31.18 -0.54
N TRP A 24 8.68 31.92 -1.33
CA TRP A 24 8.33 33.32 -1.06
C TRP A 24 7.23 33.43 -0.02
N GLN A 25 6.11 32.72 -0.20
CA GLN A 25 4.98 32.78 0.74
C GLN A 25 5.36 32.34 2.15
N ARG A 26 6.23 31.31 2.28
CA ARG A 26 6.75 30.81 3.55
C ARG A 26 7.45 31.89 4.37
N LYS A 27 8.07 32.91 3.75
CA LYS A 27 8.70 34.02 4.49
C LYS A 27 7.67 34.85 5.27
N PHE A 28 6.45 34.99 4.75
CA PHE A 28 5.38 35.77 5.38
C PHE A 28 4.60 35.02 6.47
N VAL A 29 4.65 33.68 6.47
CA VAL A 29 3.97 32.83 7.47
C VAL A 29 4.94 32.06 8.36
N GLY A 30 6.24 32.32 8.25
CA GLY A 30 7.29 31.57 8.92
C GLY A 30 7.17 31.55 10.44
N SER A 31 6.70 32.65 11.05
CA SER A 31 6.47 32.74 12.51
C SER A 31 5.34 31.85 13.03
N ARG A 32 4.45 31.37 12.14
CA ARG A 32 3.34 30.47 12.48
C ARG A 32 3.65 29.00 12.16
N LEU A 33 4.78 28.73 11.52
CA LEU A 33 5.18 27.39 11.11
C LEU A 33 6.24 26.86 12.06
N HIS A 34 5.98 25.68 12.63
CA HIS A 34 6.98 24.95 13.38
C HIS A 34 8.20 24.64 12.52
N ARG A 35 9.38 24.63 13.16
CA ARG A 35 10.61 24.21 12.48
C ARG A 35 10.42 22.78 11.98
N ARG A 36 11.02 22.50 10.83
CA ARG A 36 10.96 21.19 10.17
C ARG A 36 12.36 20.72 9.87
N CYS A 37 12.56 19.41 9.95
CA CYS A 37 13.80 18.76 9.55
C CYS A 37 14.13 19.13 8.11
N THR A 38 15.35 19.62 7.87
CA THR A 38 15.81 20.02 6.53
C THR A 38 16.01 18.83 5.59
N GLN A 39 16.11 17.61 6.13
CA GLN A 39 16.30 16.38 5.36
C GLN A 39 15.00 15.64 5.04
N CYS A 40 14.07 15.49 6.01
CA CYS A 40 12.84 14.71 5.83
C CYS A 40 11.54 15.50 5.96
N GLY A 41 11.59 16.78 6.37
CA GLY A 41 10.40 17.63 6.52
C GLY A 41 9.55 17.36 7.77
N ALA A 42 9.94 16.42 8.64
CA ALA A 42 9.27 16.15 9.92
C ALA A 42 9.24 17.41 10.80
N SER A 43 8.11 17.65 11.49
CA SER A 43 7.98 18.81 12.38
C SER A 43 8.72 18.60 13.69
N GLU A 44 9.28 19.68 14.25
CA GLU A 44 9.89 19.69 15.59
C GLU A 44 8.92 19.23 16.69
N ARG A 45 7.60 19.32 16.47
CA ARG A 45 6.57 18.79 17.39
C ARG A 45 6.53 17.25 17.43
N MET A 46 6.98 16.59 16.37
CA MET A 46 6.97 15.13 16.26
C MET A 46 8.34 14.55 16.61
N LEU A 47 9.42 15.19 16.15
CA LEU A 47 10.79 14.76 16.40
C LEU A 47 11.65 15.97 16.78
N PRO A 48 12.38 15.94 17.91
CA PRO A 48 13.31 17.02 18.28
C PRO A 48 14.32 17.29 17.17
N LEU A 49 14.59 18.57 16.92
CA LEU A 49 15.59 19.02 15.94
C LEU A 49 16.86 19.46 16.67
N ASN A 50 18.01 19.08 16.13
CA ASN A 50 19.30 19.60 16.58
C ASN A 50 19.52 21.06 16.14
N ALA A 51 20.67 21.64 16.53
CA ALA A 51 21.05 23.00 16.16
C ALA A 51 21.09 23.23 14.63
N SER A 52 21.50 22.21 13.88
CA SER A 52 21.55 22.21 12.41
C SER A 52 20.18 22.00 11.74
N GLY A 53 19.10 21.84 12.51
CA GLY A 53 17.75 21.62 11.99
C GLY A 53 17.50 20.21 11.44
N ILE A 54 18.28 19.22 11.85
CA ILE A 54 18.10 17.79 11.53
C ILE A 54 17.37 17.11 12.69
N CYS A 55 16.37 16.26 12.40
CA CYS A 55 15.68 15.52 13.45
C CYS A 55 16.51 14.32 13.95
N SER A 56 16.23 13.90 15.18
CA SER A 56 16.89 12.74 15.83
C SER A 56 16.94 11.48 14.95
N GLU A 57 15.88 11.21 14.19
CA GLU A 57 15.83 10.05 13.29
C GLU A 57 16.73 10.19 12.06
N CYS A 58 16.81 11.40 11.48
CA CYS A 58 17.77 11.66 10.40
C CYS A 58 19.21 11.65 10.90
N GLU A 59 19.49 12.14 12.12
CA GLU A 59 20.81 12.01 12.74
C GLU A 59 21.19 10.54 12.92
N ARG A 60 20.25 9.72 13.43
CA ARG A 60 20.45 8.27 13.58
C ARG A 60 20.76 7.60 12.25
N ILE A 61 19.98 7.89 11.20
CA ILE A 61 20.20 7.33 9.86
C ILE A 61 21.54 7.81 9.26
N ASN A 62 21.90 9.08 9.44
CA ASN A 62 23.16 9.62 8.93
C ASN A 62 24.36 9.00 9.65
N ALA A 63 24.27 8.78 10.97
CA ALA A 63 25.31 8.15 11.78
C ALA A 63 25.47 6.65 11.48
N GLN A 64 24.35 5.94 11.26
CA GLN A 64 24.37 4.52 10.89
C GLN A 64 24.71 4.28 9.42
N GLY A 65 24.69 5.33 8.59
CA GLY A 65 24.69 5.22 7.14
C GLY A 65 23.32 4.80 6.61
N GLN A 66 23.06 5.08 5.33
CA GLN A 66 21.88 4.50 4.68
C GLN A 66 21.97 2.97 4.80
N PRO A 67 20.87 2.27 5.14
CA PRO A 67 20.89 0.82 5.12
C PRO A 67 21.35 0.38 3.72
N PRO A 68 22.26 -0.59 3.63
CA PRO A 68 22.75 -1.04 2.33
C PRO A 68 21.55 -1.39 1.46
N LYS A 69 21.61 -1.01 0.17
CA LYS A 69 20.63 -1.51 -0.81
C LYS A 69 20.68 -3.03 -0.72
N ARG A 70 19.65 -3.61 -0.07
CA ARG A 70 19.59 -5.05 0.13
C ARG A 70 19.45 -5.68 -1.25
N ALA A 71 20.44 -6.48 -1.65
CA ALA A 71 20.42 -7.22 -2.89
C ALA A 71 19.20 -8.17 -2.90
N ARG A 72 18.71 -8.48 -4.10
CA ARG A 72 17.73 -9.57 -4.28
C ARG A 72 18.33 -10.83 -3.68
N ASN A 73 17.55 -11.58 -2.91
CA ASN A 73 17.99 -12.85 -2.34
C ASN A 73 17.60 -13.97 -3.32
N PRO A 74 18.56 -14.58 -4.06
CA PRO A 74 18.23 -15.55 -5.10
C PRO A 74 17.46 -16.76 -4.59
N ALA A 75 17.67 -17.18 -3.34
CA ALA A 75 16.94 -18.29 -2.73
C ALA A 75 15.45 -17.96 -2.57
N VAL A 76 15.13 -16.76 -2.08
CA VAL A 76 13.75 -16.28 -1.93
C VAL A 76 13.08 -16.13 -3.30
N GLU A 77 13.81 -15.69 -4.31
CA GLU A 77 13.26 -15.56 -5.66
C GLU A 77 12.97 -16.92 -6.30
N ALA A 78 13.86 -17.89 -6.09
CA ALA A 78 13.65 -19.26 -6.56
C ALA A 78 12.44 -19.91 -5.87
N GLU A 79 12.29 -19.72 -4.56
CA GLU A 79 11.15 -20.23 -3.79
C GLU A 79 9.82 -19.60 -4.26
N LEU A 80 9.79 -18.27 -4.45
CA LEU A 80 8.62 -17.59 -5.02
C LEU A 80 8.29 -18.13 -6.40
N ALA A 81 9.28 -18.30 -7.28
CA ALA A 81 9.08 -18.85 -8.61
C ALA A 81 8.52 -20.28 -8.57
N GLN A 82 8.95 -21.10 -7.62
CA GLN A 82 8.43 -22.46 -7.42
C GLN A 82 6.95 -22.45 -6.99
N ILE A 83 6.58 -21.61 -6.03
CA ILE A 83 5.18 -21.48 -5.57
C ILE A 83 4.27 -21.03 -6.73
N LEU A 84 4.70 -20.01 -7.47
CA LEU A 84 3.94 -19.51 -8.62
C LEU A 84 3.83 -20.55 -9.74
N ALA A 85 4.89 -21.30 -10.01
CA ALA A 85 4.87 -22.38 -11.00
C ALA A 85 3.94 -23.53 -10.57
N ALA A 86 3.93 -23.88 -9.28
CA ALA A 86 3.07 -24.93 -8.74
C ALA A 86 1.57 -24.57 -8.80
N ALA A 87 1.23 -23.28 -8.75
CA ALA A 87 -0.15 -22.82 -8.88
C ALA A 87 -0.61 -22.65 -10.33
N GLN A 88 0.31 -22.59 -11.30
CA GLN A 88 -0.03 -22.33 -12.70
C GLN A 88 -0.92 -23.45 -13.27
N GLY A 89 -2.15 -23.12 -13.64
CA GLY A 89 -3.13 -24.06 -14.19
C GLY A 89 -3.85 -24.93 -13.15
N THR A 90 -3.62 -24.75 -11.84
CA THR A 90 -4.28 -25.55 -10.79
C THR A 90 -5.57 -24.93 -10.28
N GLY A 91 -5.84 -23.65 -10.59
CA GLY A 91 -7.11 -23.02 -10.27
C GLY A 91 -8.28 -23.68 -11.00
N SER A 92 -9.30 -24.06 -10.24
CA SER A 92 -10.46 -24.82 -10.74
C SER A 92 -11.30 -24.07 -11.79
N GLY A 93 -11.19 -22.74 -11.81
CA GLY A 93 -11.81 -21.85 -12.80
C GLY A 93 -10.81 -21.27 -13.79
N SER A 94 -11.03 -20.01 -14.15
CA SER A 94 -10.22 -19.27 -15.14
C SER A 94 -8.95 -18.64 -14.58
N TYR A 95 -8.70 -18.72 -13.27
CA TYR A 95 -7.63 -17.97 -12.59
C TYR A 95 -6.84 -18.84 -11.62
N ASP A 96 -5.53 -18.61 -11.57
CA ASP A 96 -4.57 -19.30 -10.71
C ASP A 96 -4.19 -18.47 -9.47
N ALA A 97 -4.28 -17.14 -9.57
CA ALA A 97 -3.93 -16.25 -8.47
C ALA A 97 -4.86 -15.03 -8.41
N LEU A 98 -5.32 -14.72 -7.19
CA LEU A 98 -6.07 -13.53 -6.86
C LEU A 98 -5.10 -12.45 -6.39
N LEU A 99 -4.91 -11.41 -7.21
CA LEU A 99 -4.04 -10.29 -6.90
C LEU A 99 -4.82 -9.20 -6.17
N MET A 100 -4.51 -8.94 -4.90
CA MET A 100 -5.09 -7.81 -4.18
C MET A 100 -4.51 -6.50 -4.74
N PHE A 101 -5.38 -5.67 -5.30
CA PHE A 101 -5.00 -4.49 -6.06
C PHE A 101 -5.68 -3.23 -5.50
N SER A 102 -4.90 -2.30 -4.93
CA SER A 102 -5.41 -1.09 -4.29
C SER A 102 -5.38 0.15 -5.18
N GLY A 103 -4.78 0.07 -6.37
CA GLY A 103 -4.46 1.25 -7.21
C GLY A 103 -3.24 2.03 -6.73
N GLY A 104 -2.51 1.53 -5.74
CA GLY A 104 -1.26 2.10 -5.26
C GLY A 104 -0.04 1.70 -6.10
N LYS A 105 1.12 2.29 -5.76
CA LYS A 105 2.40 2.01 -6.45
C LYS A 105 2.84 0.54 -6.30
N ASP A 106 2.68 -0.03 -5.10
CA ASP A 106 3.21 -1.36 -4.79
C ASP A 106 2.38 -2.46 -5.47
N SER A 107 1.05 -2.36 -5.42
CA SER A 107 0.16 -3.27 -6.15
C SER A 107 0.29 -3.14 -7.67
N THR A 108 0.52 -1.92 -8.18
CA THR A 108 0.79 -1.69 -9.62
C THR A 108 2.09 -2.36 -10.06
N TYR A 109 3.16 -2.16 -9.29
CA TYR A 109 4.45 -2.79 -9.56
C TYR A 109 4.33 -4.32 -9.53
N LEU A 110 3.64 -4.85 -8.51
CA LEU A 110 3.39 -6.28 -8.39
C LEU A 110 2.59 -6.83 -9.58
N ALA A 111 1.49 -6.16 -9.99
CA ALA A 111 0.70 -6.57 -11.15
C ALA A 111 1.54 -6.64 -12.43
N GLN A 112 2.34 -5.60 -12.69
CA GLN A 112 3.22 -5.53 -13.86
C GLN A 112 4.30 -6.64 -13.79
N ARG A 113 4.94 -6.81 -12.64
CA ARG A 113 5.98 -7.82 -12.43
C ARG A 113 5.45 -9.22 -12.68
N MET A 114 4.30 -9.56 -12.09
CA MET A 114 3.65 -10.86 -12.29
C MET A 114 3.30 -11.10 -13.76
N LYS A 115 2.78 -10.08 -14.47
CA LYS A 115 2.45 -10.21 -15.89
C LYS A 115 3.69 -10.42 -16.77
N ASN A 116 4.79 -9.75 -16.45
CA ASN A 116 6.03 -9.81 -17.24
C ASN A 116 6.84 -11.09 -16.95
N GLU A 117 7.00 -11.44 -15.67
CA GLU A 117 7.84 -12.57 -15.23
C GLU A 117 7.08 -13.90 -15.28
N HIS A 118 5.75 -13.88 -15.12
CA HIS A 118 4.89 -15.08 -15.09
C HIS A 118 3.67 -14.95 -16.02
N PRO A 119 3.86 -14.74 -17.34
CA PRO A 119 2.78 -14.42 -18.28
C PRO A 119 1.70 -15.50 -18.44
N ARG A 120 2.02 -16.75 -18.06
CA ARG A 120 1.08 -17.90 -18.09
C ARG A 120 0.25 -18.04 -16.82
N LEU A 121 0.58 -17.32 -15.75
CA LEU A 121 -0.21 -17.34 -14.52
C LEU A 121 -1.47 -16.51 -14.74
N ARG A 122 -2.64 -17.14 -14.63
CA ARG A 122 -3.91 -16.49 -14.91
C ARG A 122 -4.31 -15.65 -13.69
N LEU A 123 -4.22 -14.33 -13.81
CA LEU A 123 -4.46 -13.40 -12.71
C LEU A 123 -5.91 -12.90 -12.70
N LEU A 124 -6.51 -12.84 -11.51
CA LEU A 124 -7.70 -12.04 -11.23
C LEU A 124 -7.32 -10.92 -10.26
N ALA A 125 -7.46 -9.66 -10.65
CA ALA A 125 -7.30 -8.55 -9.71
C ALA A 125 -8.55 -8.43 -8.82
N CYS A 126 -8.35 -8.11 -7.54
CA CYS A 126 -9.41 -7.87 -6.57
C CYS A 126 -9.17 -6.55 -5.83
N THR A 127 -10.17 -5.67 -5.81
CA THR A 127 -10.18 -4.48 -4.96
C THR A 127 -11.34 -4.56 -3.99
N VAL A 128 -11.08 -4.29 -2.71
CA VAL A 128 -12.12 -4.15 -1.68
C VAL A 128 -12.22 -2.66 -1.32
N ASP A 129 -13.38 -2.06 -1.53
CA ASP A 129 -13.62 -0.65 -1.19
C ASP A 129 -14.14 -0.51 0.23
N ASN A 130 -13.23 -0.08 1.11
CA ASN A 130 -13.52 0.26 2.49
C ASN A 130 -14.41 1.51 2.65
N SER A 131 -14.96 2.07 1.57
CA SER A 131 -15.76 3.30 1.52
C SER A 131 -14.99 4.61 1.74
N PHE A 132 -13.67 4.53 1.95
CA PHE A 132 -12.76 5.66 2.14
C PHE A 132 -11.58 5.66 1.14
N MET A 133 -11.62 4.80 0.12
CA MET A 133 -10.63 4.82 -0.97
C MET A 133 -10.53 6.18 -1.65
N SER A 134 -9.31 6.62 -1.93
CA SER A 134 -9.08 7.87 -2.64
C SER A 134 -9.59 7.82 -4.09
N PRO A 135 -10.10 8.93 -4.65
CA PRO A 135 -10.46 9.01 -6.07
C PRO A 135 -9.27 8.78 -7.01
N VAL A 136 -8.05 9.08 -6.57
CA VAL A 136 -6.81 8.81 -7.33
C VAL A 136 -6.59 7.31 -7.45
N ALA A 137 -6.71 6.57 -6.36
CA ALA A 137 -6.58 5.11 -6.37
C ALA A 137 -7.62 4.45 -7.28
N LYS A 138 -8.88 4.90 -7.23
CA LYS A 138 -9.94 4.41 -8.13
C LYS A 138 -9.63 4.64 -9.61
N ARG A 139 -9.19 5.85 -9.98
CA ARG A 139 -8.75 6.13 -11.36
C ARG A 139 -7.55 5.28 -11.78
N ASN A 140 -6.58 5.09 -10.89
CA ASN A 140 -5.43 4.24 -11.19
C ASN A 140 -5.87 2.80 -11.50
N ILE A 141 -6.86 2.27 -10.78
CA ILE A 141 -7.45 0.94 -11.05
C ILE A 141 -8.03 0.90 -12.46
N ASP A 142 -8.90 1.86 -12.78
CA ASP A 142 -9.61 1.93 -14.06
C ASP A 142 -8.65 2.14 -15.26
N GLU A 143 -7.49 2.77 -15.03
CA GLU A 143 -6.50 2.99 -16.09
C GLU A 143 -5.48 1.85 -16.24
N ILE A 144 -5.04 1.25 -15.14
CA ILE A 144 -3.89 0.32 -15.13
C ILE A 144 -4.32 -1.09 -15.49
N LEU A 145 -5.40 -1.61 -14.90
CA LEU A 145 -5.80 -3.00 -15.10
C LEU A 145 -6.15 -3.32 -16.58
N PRO A 146 -6.85 -2.44 -17.32
CA PRO A 146 -7.06 -2.65 -18.76
C PRO A 146 -5.77 -2.65 -19.57
N ARG A 147 -4.80 -1.80 -19.22
CA ARG A 147 -3.49 -1.75 -19.90
C ARG A 147 -2.67 -3.01 -19.67
N LEU A 148 -2.82 -3.66 -18.52
CA LEU A 148 -2.18 -4.93 -18.20
C LEU A 148 -2.96 -6.14 -18.70
N ASN A 149 -4.17 -5.94 -19.24
CA ASN A 149 -5.10 -6.98 -19.64
C ASN A 149 -5.31 -8.02 -18.52
N ILE A 150 -5.76 -7.52 -17.36
CA ILE A 150 -6.06 -8.31 -16.17
C ILE A 150 -7.53 -8.07 -15.80
N ASP A 151 -8.29 -9.15 -15.64
CA ASP A 151 -9.68 -9.09 -15.19
C ASP A 151 -9.75 -8.55 -13.76
N HIS A 152 -10.84 -7.86 -13.43
CA HIS A 152 -10.98 -7.17 -12.16
C HIS A 152 -12.33 -7.43 -11.50
N VAL A 153 -12.29 -7.81 -10.22
CA VAL A 153 -13.46 -7.81 -9.33
C VAL A 153 -13.33 -6.68 -8.33
N PHE A 154 -14.39 -5.88 -8.23
CA PHE A 154 -14.50 -4.78 -7.29
C PHE A 154 -15.55 -5.11 -6.22
N ILE A 155 -15.12 -5.46 -5.01
CA ILE A 155 -15.98 -5.75 -3.87
C ILE A 155 -16.27 -4.46 -3.12
N ARG A 156 -17.56 -4.16 -2.91
CA ARG A 156 -17.99 -2.97 -2.16
C ARG A 156 -18.99 -3.35 -1.07
N PRO A 157 -18.54 -3.60 0.16
CA PRO A 157 -19.44 -3.76 1.30
C PRO A 157 -20.25 -2.48 1.55
N ARG A 158 -21.35 -2.61 2.30
CA ARG A 158 -22.23 -1.47 2.61
C ARG A 158 -21.43 -0.41 3.38
N ARG A 159 -21.52 0.86 2.97
CA ARG A 159 -20.80 1.98 3.63
C ARG A 159 -21.02 2.03 5.14
N GLU A 160 -22.24 1.75 5.60
CA GLU A 160 -22.59 1.75 7.02
C GLU A 160 -21.75 0.78 7.86
N PHE A 161 -21.33 -0.35 7.28
CA PHE A 161 -20.49 -1.33 7.96
C PHE A 161 -19.13 -0.71 8.32
N TYR A 162 -18.40 -0.17 7.33
CA TYR A 162 -17.09 0.45 7.56
C TYR A 162 -17.17 1.70 8.44
N VAL A 163 -18.23 2.51 8.30
CA VAL A 163 -18.43 3.67 9.19
C VAL A 163 -18.59 3.24 10.64
N LYS A 164 -19.34 2.17 10.91
CA LYS A 164 -19.49 1.62 12.28
C LYS A 164 -18.18 1.03 12.78
N LEU A 165 -17.51 0.22 11.96
CA LEU A 165 -16.22 -0.41 12.28
C LEU A 165 -15.17 0.64 12.65
N PHE A 166 -14.91 1.62 11.78
CA PHE A 166 -13.87 2.62 12.01
C PHE A 166 -14.21 3.57 13.14
N ARG A 167 -15.49 3.93 13.33
CA ARG A 167 -15.89 4.71 14.51
C ARG A 167 -15.57 3.95 15.80
N TYR A 168 -15.89 2.67 15.85
CA TYR A 168 -15.58 1.84 17.02
C TYR A 168 -14.07 1.72 17.23
N ALA A 169 -13.32 1.35 16.19
CA ALA A 169 -11.87 1.18 16.26
C ALA A 169 -11.14 2.45 16.72
N VAL A 170 -11.49 3.62 16.17
CA VAL A 170 -10.86 4.90 16.57
C VAL A 170 -11.19 5.30 18.00
N THR A 171 -12.34 4.90 18.53
CA THR A 171 -12.77 5.23 19.92
C THR A 171 -12.33 4.20 20.96
N HIS A 172 -11.79 3.05 20.53
CA HIS A 172 -11.40 1.94 21.40
C HIS A 172 -9.99 1.44 21.02
N LEU A 173 -9.03 2.36 20.97
CA LEU A 173 -7.62 2.03 20.68
C LEU A 173 -7.05 1.09 21.75
N ASN A 174 -6.33 0.06 21.30
CA ASN A 174 -5.56 -0.82 22.18
C ASN A 174 -4.15 -0.24 22.44
N ALA A 175 -3.28 -1.01 23.10
CA ALA A 175 -1.90 -0.59 23.39
C ALA A 175 -1.06 -0.28 22.14
N GLU A 176 -1.42 -0.82 20.98
CA GLU A 176 -0.75 -0.58 19.68
C GLU A 176 -1.36 0.60 18.91
N GLY A 177 -2.34 1.30 19.51
CA GLY A 177 -2.95 2.49 18.94
C GLY A 177 -3.82 2.21 17.70
N SER A 178 -3.80 3.13 16.74
CA SER A 178 -4.61 3.03 15.52
C SER A 178 -4.19 1.87 14.61
N TYR A 179 -2.92 1.48 14.65
CA TYR A 179 -2.44 0.33 13.90
C TYR A 179 -3.14 -0.95 14.34
N GLY A 180 -3.07 -1.30 15.63
CA GLY A 180 -3.62 -2.55 16.16
C GLY A 180 -5.15 -2.60 16.23
N THR A 181 -5.84 -1.53 15.81
CA THR A 181 -7.31 -1.47 15.81
C THR A 181 -7.86 -1.12 14.45
N VAL A 182 -7.60 0.08 13.94
CA VAL A 182 -8.15 0.57 12.67
C VAL A 182 -7.51 -0.16 11.50
N ASP A 183 -6.19 -0.11 11.40
CA ASP A 183 -5.46 -0.66 10.24
C ASP A 183 -5.54 -2.20 10.22
N PHE A 184 -5.40 -2.82 11.39
CA PHE A 184 -5.52 -4.27 11.53
C PHE A 184 -6.92 -4.75 11.14
N SER A 185 -7.98 -4.14 11.68
CA SER A 185 -9.35 -4.54 11.34
C SER A 185 -9.67 -4.31 9.86
N ASP A 186 -9.25 -3.18 9.28
CA ASP A 186 -9.45 -2.93 7.84
C ASP A 186 -8.73 -3.98 6.98
N GLY A 187 -7.46 -4.25 7.31
CA GLY A 187 -6.63 -5.24 6.64
C GLY A 187 -7.25 -6.64 6.68
N GLU A 188 -7.68 -7.09 7.86
CA GLU A 188 -8.30 -8.41 8.03
C GLU A 188 -9.62 -8.53 7.26
N PHE A 189 -10.50 -7.53 7.30
CA PHE A 189 -11.75 -7.57 6.53
C PHE A 189 -11.51 -7.57 5.01
N MET A 190 -10.49 -6.85 4.54
CA MET A 190 -10.11 -6.87 3.12
C MET A 190 -9.53 -8.23 2.72
N LEU A 191 -8.66 -8.82 3.54
CA LEU A 191 -8.10 -10.15 3.31
C LEU A 191 -9.18 -11.22 3.35
N ASP A 192 -10.09 -11.19 4.32
CA ASP A 192 -11.21 -12.14 4.42
C ASP A 192 -12.14 -12.08 3.21
N SER A 193 -12.45 -10.86 2.73
CA SER A 193 -13.21 -10.68 1.48
C SER A 193 -12.49 -11.30 0.28
N ALA A 194 -11.17 -11.19 0.21
CA ALA A 194 -10.36 -11.82 -0.83
C ALA A 194 -10.29 -13.35 -0.69
N ARG A 195 -10.18 -13.88 0.54
CA ARG A 195 -10.22 -15.32 0.84
C ARG A 195 -11.53 -15.95 0.44
N ASN A 196 -12.64 -15.32 0.80
CA ASN A 196 -13.97 -15.78 0.40
C ASN A 196 -14.13 -15.81 -1.12
N LEU A 197 -13.69 -14.77 -1.83
CA LEU A 197 -13.71 -14.73 -3.29
C LEU A 197 -12.80 -15.80 -3.92
N ALA A 198 -11.60 -16.00 -3.37
CA ALA A 198 -10.67 -17.01 -3.85
C ALA A 198 -11.25 -18.42 -3.66
N ALA A 199 -11.84 -18.70 -2.49
CA ALA A 199 -12.49 -19.97 -2.21
C ALA A 199 -13.69 -20.23 -3.13
N GLU A 200 -14.57 -19.24 -3.31
CA GLU A 200 -15.75 -19.33 -4.20
C GLU A 200 -15.34 -19.65 -5.65
N LYS A 201 -14.25 -19.03 -6.13
CA LYS A 201 -13.73 -19.22 -7.50
C LYS A 201 -12.72 -20.37 -7.61
N GLY A 202 -12.43 -21.05 -6.51
CA GLY A 202 -11.39 -22.06 -6.38
C GLY A 202 -10.04 -21.61 -6.94
N ILE A 203 -9.61 -20.42 -6.53
CA ILE A 203 -8.32 -19.80 -6.84
C ILE A 203 -7.33 -20.17 -5.73
N PRO A 204 -6.21 -20.85 -6.03
CA PRO A 204 -5.34 -21.47 -5.02
C PRO A 204 -4.39 -20.48 -4.35
N LEU A 205 -4.14 -19.32 -4.94
CA LEU A 205 -3.22 -18.31 -4.40
C LEU A 205 -3.88 -16.95 -4.24
N ILE A 206 -3.54 -16.27 -3.14
CA ILE A 206 -3.80 -14.84 -2.94
C ILE A 206 -2.44 -14.13 -2.89
N VAL A 207 -2.29 -13.08 -3.69
CA VAL A 207 -1.04 -12.33 -3.79
C VAL A 207 -1.25 -10.91 -3.29
N CYS A 208 -0.48 -10.52 -2.27
CA CYS A 208 -0.57 -9.21 -1.62
C CYS A 208 0.69 -8.37 -1.86
N GLY A 209 0.51 -7.09 -2.17
CA GLY A 209 1.60 -6.14 -2.42
C GLY A 209 2.27 -5.57 -1.16
N TYR A 210 2.51 -6.38 -0.13
CA TYR A 210 3.20 -5.91 1.08
C TYR A 210 4.67 -5.64 0.80
N SER A 211 5.17 -4.51 1.28
CA SER A 211 6.61 -4.26 1.32
C SER A 211 7.26 -5.15 2.38
N ARG A 212 8.55 -5.44 2.19
CA ARG A 212 9.34 -6.21 3.17
C ARG A 212 9.27 -5.64 4.59
N TYR A 213 9.24 -4.31 4.73
CA TYR A 213 9.08 -3.67 6.03
C TYR A 213 7.75 -4.04 6.69
N GLN A 214 6.65 -4.03 5.93
CA GLN A 214 5.33 -4.42 6.41
C GLN A 214 5.28 -5.90 6.80
N VAL A 215 5.93 -6.77 6.03
CA VAL A 215 6.01 -8.21 6.32
C VAL A 215 6.82 -8.47 7.59
N GLU A 216 8.05 -7.94 7.68
CA GLU A 216 8.98 -8.21 8.79
C GLU A 216 8.60 -7.47 10.09
N ASN A 217 8.16 -6.22 10.00
CA ASN A 217 7.93 -5.36 11.18
C ASN A 217 6.45 -5.19 11.52
N GLY A 218 5.55 -5.30 10.53
CA GLY A 218 4.12 -5.24 10.77
C GLY A 218 3.56 -6.62 11.11
N LEU A 219 3.71 -7.57 10.19
CA LEU A 219 3.16 -8.92 10.35
C LEU A 219 4.05 -9.85 11.19
N GLY A 220 5.30 -9.47 11.47
CA GLY A 220 6.26 -10.31 12.19
C GLY A 220 6.66 -11.59 11.43
N LEU A 221 6.45 -11.62 10.11
CA LEU A 221 6.72 -12.78 9.28
C LEU A 221 8.17 -12.74 8.75
N GLN A 222 8.85 -13.87 8.86
CA GLN A 222 10.19 -14.07 8.29
C GLN A 222 10.13 -14.62 6.85
N HIS A 223 8.96 -15.09 6.42
CA HIS A 223 8.70 -15.68 5.11
C HIS A 223 7.54 -14.96 4.40
N PHE A 224 7.42 -15.15 3.09
CA PHE A 224 6.43 -14.49 2.24
C PHE A 224 5.16 -15.34 2.02
N GLU A 225 5.13 -16.56 2.55
CA GLU A 225 3.95 -17.43 2.58
C GLU A 225 3.34 -17.44 3.99
N SER A 226 2.02 -17.31 4.05
CA SER A 226 1.25 -17.65 5.25
C SER A 226 0.75 -19.09 5.10
N PRO A 227 0.86 -19.93 6.14
CA PRO A 227 0.31 -21.28 6.10
C PRO A 227 -1.17 -21.28 5.73
N ARG A 228 -1.62 -22.36 5.09
CA ARG A 228 -3.05 -22.59 4.88
C ARG A 228 -3.76 -22.63 6.22
N GLU A 229 -4.90 -21.96 6.31
CA GLU A 229 -5.83 -22.18 7.41
C GLU A 229 -6.42 -23.58 7.25
N THR A 230 -6.18 -24.43 8.25
CA THR A 230 -6.68 -25.80 8.35
C THR A 230 -8.08 -25.86 8.91
#